data_AF-A0A7C4R387-F1
#
_entry.id   AF-A0A7C4R387-F1
#
_cell.length_a   1.000
_cell.length_b   1.000
_cell.length_c   1.000
_cell.angle_alpha   90.00
_cell.angle_beta   90.00
_cell.angle_gamma   90.00
#
_symmetry.space_group_name_H-M   'P 1'
#
loop_
_entity.id
_entity.type
_entity.pdbx_description
1 polymer ?
#
loop_
_entity_poly.entity_id
_entity_poly.type
_entity_poly.pdbx_seq_one_letter_code
_entity_poly.pdbx_strand_id
1 'polypeptide(L)'
;IVPALHLSREYIAGLLEPCLGLTVSGDASHEELVSTLRDFLKEKFIKADVGISGANAIAADTGSIFLVHNEGNINNIVTLPPIYIVVAGVEKIVPTFRDAFLQVTVQSGYAGLYPPTYVNVISGVSSTADIEYHRVYGVHGAREVHVILYDGGRIRASKDPILMEQLRCIKCGRCQVSCPIWSICGNIWGGKVYGGPMGVGWTAITEKPEIAETISWFCLFCNACKELCPVKVDSAGISRRLRSKSIERGIVPSKVGEMLENIYKYGNPFGLPRAKRSEWAGNNIPRFKNNIEILFYVGDMGSFHPRAQAAAKSLAEILLLSGISYGILGEKENCSGSEAYEIGETGLFEEMARRNIEIFEALDVKKIITLSPHSYNVIRNFYGDFGGKFDVEHYTQFLWHLIENGKIKFDADAKINEVIAYHDPCFLGRWNGEYEAPRNILRSIPGIHLIELERNKENSLCCGGGSGNCYVGFGCGLLLDSEYNPDRMRVKEAYNAGAGILAVACPSCLIMLEEAVKTEGLENNLIIMDISEIVKLALQKARQ
;
A
#
# COMPACT_ATOMS: atom_id res chain seq x y z
N ILE A 1 -5.59 2.56 -18.89
CA ILE A 1 -5.75 3.99 -18.54
C ILE A 1 -6.43 4.64 -19.73
N VAL A 2 -7.60 5.25 -19.53
CA VAL A 2 -8.36 5.90 -20.60
C VAL A 2 -8.25 7.42 -20.38
N PRO A 3 -7.31 8.11 -21.06
CA PRO A 3 -6.90 9.47 -20.70
C PRO A 3 -7.98 10.55 -20.85
N ALA A 4 -9.12 10.24 -21.48
CA ALA A 4 -10.16 11.21 -21.81
C ALA A 4 -11.57 10.84 -21.30
N LEU A 5 -11.70 9.91 -20.34
CA LEU A 5 -13.02 9.52 -19.77
C LEU A 5 -13.84 10.68 -19.18
N HIS A 6 -13.18 11.79 -18.85
CA HIS A 6 -13.78 12.97 -18.24
C HIS A 6 -14.29 14.00 -19.27
N LEU A 7 -14.06 13.78 -20.57
CA LEU A 7 -14.47 14.71 -21.63
C LEU A 7 -15.82 14.28 -22.22
N SER A 8 -16.73 15.25 -22.40
CA SER A 8 -18.01 14.99 -23.05
C SER A 8 -17.85 14.85 -24.56
N ARG A 9 -18.80 14.14 -25.18
CA ARG A 9 -18.84 13.98 -26.64
C ARG A 9 -18.95 15.33 -27.36
N GLU A 10 -19.78 16.22 -26.84
CA GLU A 10 -20.02 17.55 -27.40
C GLU A 10 -18.75 18.40 -27.34
N TYR A 11 -18.00 18.29 -26.24
CA TYR A 11 -16.72 18.95 -26.10
C TYR A 11 -15.70 18.42 -27.11
N ILE A 12 -15.62 17.09 -27.28
CA ILE A 12 -14.74 16.47 -28.27
C ILE A 12 -15.10 16.91 -29.69
N ALA A 13 -16.39 16.91 -30.05
CA ALA A 13 -16.86 17.37 -31.35
C ALA A 13 -16.46 18.84 -31.63
N GLY A 14 -16.61 19.71 -30.63
CA GLY A 14 -16.20 21.12 -30.72
C GLY A 14 -14.69 21.35 -30.87
N LEU A 15 -13.84 20.37 -30.55
CA LEU A 15 -12.39 20.45 -30.75
C LEU A 15 -11.94 20.05 -32.16
N LEU A 16 -12.74 19.28 -32.90
CA LEU A 16 -12.30 18.70 -34.18
C LEU A 16 -12.05 19.76 -35.26
N GLU A 17 -12.90 20.77 -35.36
CA GLU A 17 -12.73 21.86 -36.31
C GLU A 17 -11.53 22.77 -35.97
N PRO A 18 -11.42 23.35 -34.76
CA PRO A 18 -10.31 24.27 -34.45
C PRO A 18 -8.94 23.57 -34.41
N CYS A 19 -8.88 22.28 -34.06
CA CYS A 19 -7.61 21.56 -33.95
C CYS A 19 -7.21 20.82 -35.24
N LEU A 20 -8.17 20.23 -35.95
CA LEU A 20 -7.91 19.32 -37.08
C LEU A 20 -8.55 19.77 -38.40
N GLY A 21 -9.36 20.83 -38.39
CA GLY A 21 -10.10 21.29 -39.57
C GLY A 21 -11.21 20.33 -40.01
N LEU A 22 -11.71 19.49 -39.09
CA LEU A 22 -12.74 18.49 -39.35
C LEU A 22 -14.10 19.00 -38.84
N THR A 23 -15.01 19.34 -39.76
CA THR A 23 -16.37 19.76 -39.40
C THR A 23 -17.23 18.52 -39.15
N VAL A 24 -17.78 18.44 -37.94
CA VAL A 24 -18.76 17.42 -37.53
C VAL A 24 -19.98 18.11 -36.95
N SER A 25 -21.16 17.50 -37.07
CA SER A 25 -22.37 18.05 -36.47
C SER A 25 -22.28 18.03 -34.94
N GLY A 26 -22.88 19.02 -34.26
CA GLY A 26 -22.86 19.12 -32.79
C GLY A 26 -23.61 17.98 -32.08
N ASP A 27 -24.48 17.26 -32.80
CA ASP A 27 -25.23 16.10 -32.33
C ASP A 27 -24.63 14.76 -32.79
N ALA A 28 -23.47 14.78 -33.46
CA ALA A 28 -22.82 13.59 -34.02
C ALA A 28 -22.69 12.45 -32.99
N SER A 29 -23.01 11.23 -33.41
CA SER A 29 -22.83 10.01 -32.63
C SER A 29 -21.35 9.74 -32.34
N HIS A 30 -21.07 8.92 -31.33
CA HIS A 30 -19.69 8.50 -31.01
C HIS A 30 -19.05 7.79 -32.21
N GLU A 31 -19.84 7.00 -32.94
CA GLU A 31 -19.44 6.26 -34.12
C GLU A 31 -19.03 7.19 -35.27
N GLU A 32 -19.79 8.25 -35.52
CA GLU A 32 -19.47 9.24 -36.56
C GLU A 32 -18.20 10.02 -36.23
N LEU A 33 -18.03 10.45 -34.98
CA LEU A 33 -16.80 11.10 -34.52
C LEU A 33 -15.58 10.20 -34.70
N VAL A 34 -15.67 8.93 -34.27
CA VAL A 34 -14.59 7.95 -34.41
C VAL A 34 -14.30 7.64 -35.87
N SER A 35 -15.32 7.50 -36.72
CA SER A 35 -15.13 7.25 -38.16
C SER A 35 -14.41 8.41 -38.84
N THR A 36 -14.83 9.63 -38.56
CA THR A 36 -14.25 10.85 -39.13
C THR A 36 -12.77 11.00 -38.73
N LEU A 37 -12.47 10.81 -37.44
CA LEU A 37 -11.11 10.80 -36.92
C LEU A 37 -10.26 9.69 -37.53
N ARG A 38 -10.84 8.49 -37.70
CA ARG A 38 -10.14 7.35 -38.30
C ARG A 38 -9.74 7.65 -39.75
N ASP A 39 -10.61 8.25 -40.55
CA ASP A 39 -10.31 8.56 -41.95
C ASP A 39 -9.25 9.66 -42.06
N PHE A 40 -9.33 10.69 -41.22
CA PHE A 40 -8.27 11.69 -41.09
C PHE A 40 -6.91 11.07 -40.73
N LEU A 41 -6.88 10.20 -39.71
CA LEU A 41 -5.64 9.57 -39.24
C LEU A 41 -5.06 8.57 -40.26
N LYS A 42 -5.90 7.84 -41.00
CA LYS A 42 -5.45 6.91 -42.06
C LYS A 42 -4.59 7.62 -43.09
N GLU A 43 -5.01 8.78 -43.58
CA GLU A 43 -4.23 9.54 -44.56
C GLU A 43 -2.87 9.94 -44.00
N LYS A 44 -2.81 10.36 -42.73
CA LYS A 44 -1.57 10.70 -42.03
C LYS A 44 -0.64 9.50 -41.89
N PHE A 45 -1.17 8.33 -41.51
CA PHE A 45 -0.35 7.11 -41.39
C PHE A 45 0.24 6.67 -42.72
N ILE A 46 -0.52 6.76 -43.82
CA ILE A 46 -0.04 6.38 -45.17
C ILE A 46 1.05 7.32 -45.67
N LYS A 47 0.94 8.62 -45.39
CA LYS A 47 1.88 9.64 -45.85
C LYS A 47 3.10 9.83 -44.93
N ALA A 48 3.13 9.18 -43.78
CA ALA A 48 4.20 9.37 -42.80
C ALA A 48 5.51 8.73 -43.28
N ASP A 49 6.60 9.49 -43.24
CA ASP A 49 7.95 9.00 -43.57
C ASP A 49 8.54 8.15 -42.44
N VAL A 50 8.14 8.43 -41.20
CA VAL A 50 8.70 7.80 -39.99
C VAL A 50 7.59 7.40 -39.04
N GLY A 51 7.63 6.13 -38.62
CA GLY A 51 6.86 5.62 -37.48
C GLY A 51 7.73 5.62 -36.23
N ILE A 52 7.20 6.13 -35.11
CA ILE A 52 7.90 6.09 -33.82
C ILE A 52 7.00 5.39 -32.81
N SER A 53 7.54 4.41 -32.10
CA SER A 53 6.83 3.80 -30.97
C SER A 53 7.78 3.39 -29.84
N GLY A 54 7.19 2.94 -28.73
CA GLY A 54 7.95 2.32 -27.64
C GLY A 54 8.18 0.82 -27.89
N ALA A 55 8.51 0.12 -26.82
CA ALA A 55 8.40 -1.35 -26.74
C ALA A 55 7.68 -1.72 -25.44
N ASN A 56 6.99 -2.84 -25.38
CA ASN A 56 6.50 -3.41 -24.12
C ASN A 56 7.53 -4.36 -23.50
N ALA A 57 8.26 -5.08 -24.35
CA ALA A 57 9.43 -5.89 -24.02
C ALA A 57 10.37 -6.01 -25.24
N ILE A 58 11.65 -6.30 -25.01
CA ILE A 58 12.64 -6.60 -26.06
C ILE A 58 13.33 -7.91 -25.65
N ALA A 59 13.30 -8.92 -26.51
CA ALA A 59 13.99 -10.19 -26.28
C ALA A 59 15.47 -10.07 -26.65
N ALA A 60 16.37 -10.37 -25.71
CA ALA A 60 17.81 -10.20 -25.90
C ALA A 60 18.42 -11.26 -26.84
N ASP A 61 17.89 -12.49 -26.81
CA ASP A 61 18.35 -13.62 -27.62
C ASP A 61 18.06 -13.47 -29.12
N THR A 62 16.89 -12.92 -29.47
CA THR A 62 16.46 -12.77 -30.87
C THR A 62 16.49 -11.33 -31.38
N GLY A 63 16.65 -10.34 -30.49
CA GLY A 63 16.47 -8.93 -30.82
C GLY A 63 15.02 -8.53 -31.10
N SER A 64 14.04 -9.40 -30.81
CA SER A 64 12.63 -9.17 -31.13
C SER A 64 12.00 -8.13 -30.21
N ILE A 65 11.34 -7.14 -30.80
CA ILE A 65 10.57 -6.10 -30.11
C ILE A 65 9.11 -6.55 -30.02
N PHE A 66 8.55 -6.47 -28.83
CA PHE A 66 7.16 -6.83 -28.57
C PHE A 66 6.33 -5.58 -28.26
N LEU A 67 5.18 -5.50 -28.89
CA LEU A 67 4.18 -4.45 -28.70
C LEU A 67 2.82 -5.09 -28.44
N VAL A 68 2.13 -4.65 -27.40
CA VAL A 68 0.75 -5.06 -27.12
C VAL A 68 -0.18 -3.85 -27.17
N HIS A 69 -1.31 -4.01 -27.87
CA HIS A 69 -2.33 -2.97 -28.00
C HIS A 69 -3.71 -3.57 -28.29
N ASN A 70 -4.75 -2.74 -28.21
CA ASN A 70 -6.17 -3.10 -28.28
C ASN A 70 -6.85 -2.66 -29.59
N GLU A 71 -6.32 -1.65 -30.28
CA GLU A 71 -7.05 -0.97 -31.37
C GLU A 71 -6.52 -1.22 -32.77
N GLY A 72 -5.38 -1.92 -32.93
CA GLY A 72 -4.78 -2.12 -34.24
C GLY A 72 -3.95 -0.93 -34.73
N ASN A 73 -4.18 0.27 -34.21
CA ASN A 73 -3.56 1.52 -34.70
C ASN A 73 -2.03 1.51 -34.66
N ILE A 74 -1.42 0.85 -33.67
CA ILE A 74 0.04 0.71 -33.60
C ILE A 74 0.58 -0.07 -34.81
N ASN A 75 -0.19 -1.01 -35.37
CA ASN A 75 0.22 -1.74 -36.58
C ASN A 75 0.51 -0.75 -37.73
N ASN A 76 -0.34 0.25 -37.91
CA ASN A 76 -0.17 1.26 -38.96
C ASN A 76 1.10 2.10 -38.76
N ILE A 77 1.54 2.30 -37.52
CA ILE A 77 2.77 3.03 -37.18
C ILE A 77 4.01 2.20 -37.49
N VAL A 78 3.96 0.88 -37.26
CA VAL A 78 5.14 0.01 -37.41
C VAL A 78 5.28 -0.57 -38.83
N THR A 79 4.20 -0.65 -39.62
CA THR A 79 4.24 -1.27 -40.95
C THR A 79 4.17 -0.29 -42.12
N LEU A 80 3.45 0.83 -42.02
CA LEU A 80 3.24 1.71 -43.19
C LEU A 80 4.43 2.63 -43.48
N PRO A 81 5.03 3.31 -42.49
CA PRO A 81 6.16 4.19 -42.75
C PRO A 81 7.39 3.41 -43.22
N PRO A 82 8.19 3.95 -44.15
CA PRO A 82 9.40 3.30 -44.62
C PRO A 82 10.47 3.18 -43.53
N ILE A 83 10.47 4.08 -42.54
CA ILE A 83 11.41 4.07 -41.41
C ILE A 83 10.62 3.84 -40.12
N TYR A 84 11.07 2.89 -39.30
CA TYR A 84 10.50 2.63 -37.97
C TYR A 84 11.55 2.82 -36.87
N ILE A 85 11.25 3.67 -35.89
CA ILE A 85 12.11 3.96 -34.74
C ILE A 85 11.45 3.47 -33.46
N VAL A 86 12.18 2.65 -32.70
CA VAL A 86 11.77 2.14 -31.39
C VAL A 86 12.53 2.90 -30.32
N VAL A 87 11.82 3.55 -29.39
CA VAL A 87 12.42 4.19 -28.22
C VAL A 87 12.01 3.42 -26.98
N ALA A 88 12.94 2.67 -26.39
CA ALA A 88 12.65 1.80 -25.26
C ALA A 88 13.66 2.02 -24.13
N GLY A 89 13.17 1.99 -22.90
CA GLY A 89 14.07 1.97 -21.75
C GLY A 89 14.81 0.62 -21.68
N VAL A 90 16.07 0.66 -21.23
CA VAL A 90 16.91 -0.55 -21.11
C VAL A 90 16.34 -1.61 -20.16
N GLU A 91 15.44 -1.24 -19.25
CA GLU A 91 14.76 -2.17 -18.33
C GLU A 91 13.77 -3.09 -19.04
N LYS A 92 13.39 -2.76 -20.27
CA LYS A 92 12.43 -3.56 -21.06
C LYS A 92 13.07 -4.76 -21.74
N ILE A 93 14.40 -4.87 -21.67
CA ILE A 93 15.15 -5.99 -22.22
C ILE A 93 14.99 -7.18 -21.27
N VAL A 94 14.53 -8.31 -21.82
CA VAL A 94 14.35 -9.57 -21.11
C VAL A 94 15.16 -10.67 -21.79
N PRO A 95 15.52 -11.76 -21.08
CA PRO A 95 16.48 -12.72 -21.60
C PRO A 95 16.04 -13.42 -22.89
N THR A 96 14.79 -13.86 -22.96
CA THR A 96 14.30 -14.68 -24.07
C THR A 96 13.05 -14.14 -24.76
N PHE A 97 12.81 -14.59 -25.98
CA PHE A 97 11.54 -14.41 -26.70
C PHE A 97 10.33 -14.82 -25.85
N ARG A 98 10.45 -15.94 -25.12
CA ARG A 98 9.40 -16.44 -24.23
C ARG A 98 9.13 -15.47 -23.08
N ASP A 99 10.18 -14.93 -22.46
CA ASP A 99 10.05 -13.94 -21.39
C ASP A 99 9.35 -12.67 -21.89
N ALA A 100 9.69 -12.22 -23.10
CA ALA A 100 9.05 -11.05 -23.71
C ALA A 100 7.56 -11.29 -23.99
N PHE A 101 7.21 -12.47 -24.49
CA PHE A 101 5.82 -12.87 -24.71
C PHE A 101 5.03 -12.96 -23.40
N LEU A 102 5.63 -13.53 -22.34
CA LEU A 102 5.03 -13.56 -21.00
C LEU A 102 4.81 -12.14 -20.47
N GLN A 103 5.80 -11.26 -20.63
CA GLN A 103 5.70 -9.88 -20.16
C GLN A 103 4.54 -9.12 -20.81
N VAL A 104 4.35 -9.22 -22.13
CA VAL A 104 3.22 -8.56 -22.80
C VAL A 104 1.88 -9.18 -22.44
N THR A 105 1.84 -10.49 -22.21
CA THR A 105 0.63 -11.20 -21.77
C THR A 105 0.19 -10.74 -20.38
N VAL A 106 1.13 -10.65 -19.43
CA VAL A 106 0.85 -10.14 -18.07
C VAL A 106 0.46 -8.67 -18.11
N GLN A 107 1.13 -7.84 -18.93
CA GLN A 107 0.75 -6.43 -19.10
C GLN A 107 -0.69 -6.27 -19.60
N SER A 108 -1.08 -7.02 -20.62
CA SER A 108 -2.46 -6.99 -21.15
C SER A 108 -3.47 -7.46 -20.09
N GLY A 109 -3.18 -8.53 -19.36
CA GLY A 109 -4.11 -9.04 -18.35
C GLY A 109 -4.31 -8.10 -17.17
N TYR A 110 -3.25 -7.48 -16.67
CA TYR A 110 -3.38 -6.50 -15.59
C TYR A 110 -3.90 -5.13 -16.06
N ALA A 111 -3.89 -4.88 -17.37
CA ALA A 111 -4.60 -3.75 -17.99
C ALA A 111 -6.10 -4.04 -18.23
N GLY A 112 -6.58 -5.26 -17.96
CA GLY A 112 -7.98 -5.67 -18.17
C GLY A 112 -8.31 -6.10 -19.60
N LEU A 113 -7.30 -6.42 -20.40
CA LEU A 113 -7.42 -6.72 -21.83
C LEU A 113 -6.91 -8.14 -22.13
N TYR A 114 -7.27 -9.12 -21.30
CA TYR A 114 -6.88 -10.52 -21.50
C TYR A 114 -7.98 -11.31 -22.26
N PRO A 115 -7.61 -12.14 -23.25
CA PRO A 115 -6.27 -12.25 -23.85
C PRO A 115 -5.88 -10.99 -24.64
N PRO A 116 -4.57 -10.73 -24.87
CA PRO A 116 -4.12 -9.61 -25.68
C PRO A 116 -4.82 -9.57 -27.04
N THR A 117 -5.41 -8.42 -27.42
CA THR A 117 -6.10 -8.29 -28.72
C THR A 117 -5.12 -8.30 -29.89
N TYR A 118 -4.02 -7.54 -29.77
CA TYR A 118 -2.94 -7.53 -30.76
C TYR A 118 -1.58 -7.66 -30.06
N VAL A 119 -0.75 -8.56 -30.58
CA VAL A 119 0.68 -8.64 -30.25
C VAL A 119 1.46 -8.50 -31.55
N ASN A 120 2.25 -7.43 -31.66
CA ASN A 120 3.16 -7.21 -32.77
C ASN A 120 4.57 -7.60 -32.35
N VAL A 121 5.22 -8.43 -33.15
CA VAL A 121 6.59 -8.90 -32.90
C VAL A 121 7.45 -8.49 -34.09
N ILE A 122 8.37 -7.56 -33.86
CA ILE A 122 9.27 -7.03 -34.89
C ILE A 122 10.67 -7.56 -34.61
N SER A 123 11.19 -8.42 -35.48
CA SER A 123 12.53 -9.03 -35.33
C SER A 123 13.56 -8.45 -36.31
N GLY A 124 13.20 -7.42 -37.05
CA GLY A 124 14.08 -6.77 -38.03
C GLY A 124 13.28 -6.09 -39.14
N VAL A 125 14.00 -5.69 -40.19
CA VAL A 125 13.42 -5.11 -41.40
C VAL A 125 12.46 -6.10 -42.07
N SER A 126 11.36 -5.60 -42.62
CA SER A 126 10.41 -6.45 -43.34
C SER A 126 11.13 -7.08 -44.52
N SER A 127 11.02 -8.40 -44.69
CA SER A 127 11.58 -9.09 -45.84
C SER A 127 10.71 -10.27 -46.26
N THR A 128 10.57 -10.48 -47.57
CA THR A 128 9.98 -11.68 -48.15
C THR A 128 10.93 -12.25 -49.20
N ALA A 129 10.71 -13.49 -49.63
CA ALA A 129 11.38 -14.06 -50.79
C ALA A 129 10.40 -14.06 -51.97
N ASP A 130 10.88 -13.67 -53.15
CA ASP A 130 10.11 -13.87 -54.37
C ASP A 130 10.14 -15.35 -54.81
N ILE A 131 9.45 -15.66 -55.91
CA ILE A 131 9.40 -17.01 -56.49
C ILE A 131 10.77 -17.53 -56.97
N GLU A 132 11.76 -16.64 -57.10
CA GLU A 132 13.14 -16.95 -57.50
C GLU A 132 14.09 -17.02 -56.29
N TYR A 133 13.56 -16.98 -55.07
CA TYR A 133 14.31 -16.96 -53.80
C TYR A 133 15.18 -15.71 -53.59
N HIS A 134 14.94 -14.62 -54.32
CA HIS A 134 15.56 -13.33 -54.03
C HIS A 134 14.86 -12.65 -52.86
N ARG A 135 15.66 -12.21 -51.88
CA ARG A 135 15.14 -11.54 -50.69
C ARG A 135 14.83 -10.08 -51.00
N VAL A 136 13.57 -9.70 -50.89
CA VAL A 136 13.09 -8.33 -51.11
C VAL A 136 12.74 -7.71 -49.75
N TYR A 137 13.26 -6.51 -49.49
CA TYR A 137 13.05 -5.79 -48.24
C TYR A 137 11.96 -4.72 -48.35
N GLY A 138 11.21 -4.49 -47.27
CA GLY A 138 10.21 -3.43 -47.16
C GLY A 138 8.91 -3.69 -47.92
N VAL A 139 8.54 -4.96 -48.13
CA VAL A 139 7.30 -5.33 -48.86
C VAL A 139 6.07 -5.27 -47.95
N HIS A 140 6.21 -5.69 -46.68
CA HIS A 140 5.10 -5.79 -45.72
C HIS A 140 5.30 -4.93 -44.47
N GLY A 141 6.31 -4.05 -44.45
CA GLY A 141 6.69 -3.26 -43.28
C GLY A 141 7.84 -2.31 -43.56
N ALA A 142 8.38 -1.68 -42.52
CA ALA A 142 9.47 -0.73 -42.63
C ALA A 142 10.73 -1.32 -43.32
N ARG A 143 11.36 -0.49 -44.16
CA ARG A 143 12.64 -0.76 -44.84
C ARG A 143 13.83 -0.59 -43.91
N GLU A 144 13.68 0.29 -42.92
CA GLU A 144 14.67 0.55 -41.89
C GLU A 144 14.04 0.42 -40.51
N VAL A 145 14.76 -0.22 -39.59
CA VAL A 145 14.36 -0.34 -38.18
C VAL A 145 15.51 0.14 -37.31
N HIS A 146 15.26 1.19 -36.54
CA HIS A 146 16.22 1.80 -35.61
C HIS A 146 15.76 1.56 -34.17
N VAL A 147 16.67 1.11 -33.30
CA VAL A 147 16.36 0.86 -31.88
C VAL A 147 17.19 1.79 -31.01
N ILE A 148 16.53 2.70 -30.30
CA ILE A 148 17.12 3.62 -29.35
C ILE A 148 16.85 3.08 -27.94
N LEU A 149 17.91 2.58 -27.31
CA LEU A 149 17.88 2.13 -25.92
C LEU A 149 18.20 3.29 -24.99
N TYR A 150 17.21 3.71 -24.22
CA TYR A 150 17.31 4.82 -23.29
C TYR A 150 17.61 4.35 -21.88
N ASP A 151 18.75 4.76 -21.32
CA ASP A 151 19.07 4.49 -19.92
C ASP A 151 18.23 5.36 -18.99
N GLY A 152 18.43 6.69 -19.02
CA GLY A 152 17.71 7.61 -18.14
C GLY A 152 17.79 7.24 -16.66
N GLY A 153 18.93 6.73 -16.19
CA GLY A 153 19.16 6.35 -14.79
C GLY A 153 18.84 4.90 -14.43
N ARG A 154 18.40 4.06 -15.37
CA ARG A 154 18.00 2.66 -15.12
C ARG A 154 19.18 1.76 -14.77
N ILE A 155 20.34 1.93 -15.42
CA ILE A 155 21.59 1.21 -15.11
C ILE A 155 22.13 1.62 -13.74
N ARG A 156 21.92 2.86 -13.33
CA ARG A 156 22.23 3.29 -11.95
C ARG A 156 21.28 2.61 -10.96
N ALA A 157 19.98 2.61 -11.26
CA ALA A 157 18.96 2.00 -10.42
C ALA A 157 19.14 0.48 -10.29
N SER A 158 19.62 -0.21 -11.32
CA SER A 158 19.87 -1.67 -11.28
C SER A 158 21.00 -2.07 -10.34
N LYS A 159 21.85 -1.11 -9.94
CA LYS A 159 22.93 -1.29 -8.96
C LYS A 159 22.52 -0.87 -7.55
N ASP A 160 21.36 -0.22 -7.38
CA ASP A 160 20.83 0.16 -6.07
C ASP A 160 19.93 -0.97 -5.55
N PRO A 161 20.19 -1.51 -4.33
CA PRO A 161 19.52 -2.71 -3.84
C PRO A 161 18.01 -2.53 -3.62
N ILE A 162 17.52 -1.29 -3.55
CA ILE A 162 16.09 -1.01 -3.34
C ILE A 162 15.47 -0.45 -4.61
N LEU A 163 16.12 0.48 -5.31
CA LEU A 163 15.55 1.06 -6.54
C LEU A 163 15.50 0.06 -7.70
N MET A 164 16.30 -1.01 -7.69
CA MET A 164 16.23 -2.06 -8.70
C MET A 164 14.85 -2.74 -8.76
N GLU A 165 14.12 -2.79 -7.64
CA GLU A 165 12.75 -3.35 -7.59
C GLU A 165 11.80 -2.60 -8.54
N GLN A 166 11.99 -1.28 -8.67
CA GLN A 166 11.17 -0.46 -9.56
C GLN A 166 11.34 -0.84 -11.04
N LEU A 167 12.50 -1.38 -11.44
CA LEU A 167 12.75 -1.79 -12.82
C LEU A 167 11.88 -2.99 -13.25
N ARG A 168 11.37 -3.77 -12.29
CA ARG A 168 10.39 -4.84 -12.56
C ARG A 168 9.01 -4.30 -12.93
N CYS A 169 8.74 -3.02 -12.66
CA CYS A 169 7.44 -2.40 -12.89
C CYS A 169 7.01 -2.51 -14.37
N ILE A 170 5.94 -3.28 -14.60
CA ILE A 170 5.31 -3.43 -15.91
C ILE A 170 4.39 -2.27 -16.31
N LYS A 171 4.32 -1.23 -15.47
CA LYS A 171 3.58 0.03 -15.72
C LYS A 171 2.08 -0.16 -15.99
N CYS A 172 1.44 -1.15 -15.34
CA CYS A 172 0.01 -1.42 -15.49
C CYS A 172 -0.90 -0.42 -14.75
N GLY A 173 -0.36 0.39 -13.83
CA GLY A 173 -1.13 1.39 -13.08
C GLY A 173 -2.00 0.84 -11.94
N ARG A 174 -2.06 -0.49 -11.71
CA ARG A 174 -2.91 -1.08 -10.65
C ARG A 174 -2.62 -0.53 -9.25
N CYS A 175 -1.35 -0.24 -8.98
CA CYS A 175 -0.91 0.37 -7.71
C CYS A 175 -1.55 1.74 -7.43
N GLN A 176 -1.97 2.48 -8.47
CA GLN A 176 -2.65 3.77 -8.32
C GLN A 176 -4.10 3.55 -7.87
N VAL A 177 -4.82 2.62 -8.51
CA VAL A 177 -6.23 2.32 -8.23
C VAL A 177 -6.44 1.87 -6.79
N SER A 178 -5.51 1.10 -6.24
CA SER A 178 -5.61 0.57 -4.88
C SER A 178 -5.12 1.52 -3.80
N CYS A 179 -4.46 2.61 -4.19
CA CYS A 179 -3.80 3.44 -3.20
C CYS A 179 -4.75 4.54 -2.70
N PRO A 180 -5.03 4.60 -1.39
CA PRO A 180 -5.93 5.62 -0.85
C PRO A 180 -5.45 7.04 -1.11
N ILE A 181 -4.14 7.26 -1.11
CA ILE A 181 -3.56 8.59 -1.33
C ILE A 181 -3.75 9.04 -2.78
N TRP A 182 -3.65 8.12 -3.74
CA TRP A 182 -3.86 8.44 -5.15
C TRP A 182 -5.28 8.94 -5.42
N SER A 183 -6.28 8.38 -4.72
CA SER A 183 -7.67 8.84 -4.82
C SER A 183 -7.88 10.28 -4.35
N ILE A 184 -7.01 10.79 -3.47
CA ILE A 184 -7.12 12.14 -2.90
C ILE A 184 -6.39 13.16 -3.76
N CYS A 185 -5.15 12.86 -4.14
CA CYS A 185 -4.25 13.86 -4.71
C CYS A 185 -3.94 13.64 -6.20
N GLY A 186 -4.33 12.49 -6.77
CA GLY A 186 -4.00 12.14 -8.15
C GLY A 186 -2.52 12.37 -8.46
N ASN A 187 -2.24 13.00 -9.59
CA ASN A 187 -0.87 13.17 -10.09
C ASN A 187 0.03 14.10 -9.24
N ILE A 188 -0.51 14.76 -8.21
CA ILE A 188 0.33 15.48 -7.23
C ILE A 188 1.28 14.50 -6.53
N TRP A 189 0.82 13.28 -6.25
CA TRP A 189 1.68 12.21 -5.75
C TRP A 189 2.34 11.47 -6.91
N GLY A 190 3.30 12.13 -7.55
CA GLY A 190 3.94 11.64 -8.77
C GLY A 190 4.97 12.60 -9.32
N GLY A 191 5.73 12.13 -10.30
CA GLY A 191 6.56 12.99 -11.14
C GLY A 191 5.80 13.51 -12.35
N LYS A 192 6.55 13.93 -13.37
CA LYS A 192 5.99 14.47 -14.61
C LYS A 192 5.21 13.43 -15.41
N VAL A 193 5.65 12.17 -15.35
CA VAL A 193 5.16 11.10 -16.24
C VAL A 193 4.31 10.07 -15.50
N TYR A 194 4.76 9.66 -14.32
CA TYR A 194 4.12 8.59 -13.56
C TYR A 194 3.67 9.09 -12.20
N GLY A 195 2.47 8.66 -11.81
CA GLY A 195 1.87 8.97 -10.53
C GLY A 195 1.68 7.76 -9.62
N GLY A 196 1.28 8.02 -8.39
CA GLY A 196 1.02 7.07 -7.33
C GLY A 196 2.30 6.35 -6.87
N PRO A 197 2.16 5.14 -6.30
CA PRO A 197 3.30 4.38 -5.79
C PRO A 197 4.41 4.14 -6.82
N MET A 198 4.05 3.79 -8.07
CA MET A 198 5.05 3.63 -9.14
C MET A 198 5.70 4.95 -9.55
N GLY A 199 4.98 6.07 -9.40
CA GLY A 199 5.49 7.42 -9.65
C GLY A 199 6.69 7.72 -8.78
N VAL A 200 6.60 7.45 -7.47
CA VAL A 200 7.71 7.66 -6.52
C VAL A 200 9.01 7.01 -7.00
N GLY A 201 8.96 5.71 -7.34
CA GLY A 201 10.14 5.00 -7.82
C GLY A 201 10.62 5.49 -9.19
N TRP A 202 9.73 5.70 -10.15
CA TRP A 202 10.14 6.17 -11.48
C TRP A 202 10.72 7.57 -11.45
N THR A 203 10.17 8.49 -10.65
CA THR A 203 10.72 9.83 -10.46
C THR A 203 12.14 9.77 -9.87
N ALA A 204 12.40 8.86 -8.91
CA ALA A 204 13.75 8.67 -8.38
C ALA A 204 14.76 8.19 -9.43
N ILE A 205 14.29 7.44 -10.44
CA ILE A 205 15.14 6.90 -11.51
C ILE A 205 15.35 7.92 -12.62
N THR A 206 14.26 8.46 -13.17
CA THR A 206 14.25 9.21 -14.44
C THR A 206 14.26 10.72 -14.28
N GLU A 207 14.03 11.23 -13.06
CA GLU A 207 14.03 12.66 -12.76
C GLU A 207 15.06 12.97 -11.67
N LYS A 208 14.79 13.99 -10.84
CA LYS A 208 15.64 14.39 -9.73
C LYS A 208 15.26 13.62 -8.46
N PRO A 209 16.23 12.99 -7.74
CA PRO A 209 15.96 12.28 -6.49
C PRO A 209 15.22 13.13 -5.46
N GLU A 210 15.51 14.43 -5.38
CA GLU A 210 14.89 15.37 -4.43
C GLU A 210 13.37 15.43 -4.59
N ILE A 211 12.88 15.37 -5.83
CA ILE A 211 11.44 15.37 -6.11
C ILE A 211 10.82 14.08 -5.57
N ALA A 212 11.47 12.95 -5.84
CA ALA A 212 11.04 11.63 -5.40
C ALA A 212 11.00 11.54 -3.86
N GLU A 213 11.97 12.16 -3.18
CA GLU A 213 12.02 12.24 -1.74
C GLU A 213 10.86 13.05 -1.17
N THR A 214 10.56 14.22 -1.73
CA THR A 214 9.39 15.02 -1.30
C THR A 214 8.09 14.24 -1.44
N ILE A 215 7.84 13.63 -2.62
CA ILE A 215 6.59 12.88 -2.84
C ILE A 215 6.53 11.55 -2.08
N SER A 216 7.67 11.02 -1.61
CA SER A 216 7.70 9.79 -0.81
C SER A 216 7.01 9.97 0.54
N TRP A 217 6.93 11.19 1.10
CA TRP A 217 6.27 11.50 2.37
C TRP A 217 4.77 11.22 2.37
N PHE A 218 4.14 11.17 1.19
CA PHE A 218 2.73 10.82 1.06
C PHE A 218 2.42 9.33 1.28
N CYS A 219 3.41 8.43 1.20
CA CYS A 219 3.18 7.00 1.35
C CYS A 219 2.72 6.62 2.79
N LEU A 220 1.60 5.90 2.92
CA LEU A 220 1.10 5.42 4.22
C LEU A 220 1.77 4.13 4.72
N PHE A 221 2.75 3.59 3.97
CA PHE A 221 3.46 2.34 4.29
C PHE A 221 2.53 1.12 4.51
N CYS A 222 1.36 1.13 3.85
CA CYS A 222 0.30 0.15 4.08
C CYS A 222 0.41 -1.13 3.25
N ASN A 223 1.31 -1.21 2.26
CA ASN A 223 1.47 -2.33 1.31
C ASN A 223 0.28 -2.70 0.42
N ALA A 224 -0.79 -1.90 0.36
CA ALA A 224 -1.91 -2.16 -0.56
C ALA A 224 -1.46 -2.28 -2.03
N CYS A 225 -0.52 -1.42 -2.44
CA CYS A 225 0.06 -1.46 -3.79
C CYS A 225 0.93 -2.69 -4.06
N LYS A 226 1.64 -3.20 -3.04
CA LYS A 226 2.48 -4.40 -3.14
C LYS A 226 1.62 -5.64 -3.32
N GLU A 227 0.51 -5.72 -2.58
CA GLU A 227 -0.39 -6.88 -2.67
C GLU A 227 -1.01 -7.06 -4.05
N LEU A 228 -1.47 -5.96 -4.65
CA LEU A 228 -2.06 -5.99 -5.99
C LEU A 228 -1.03 -5.99 -7.13
N CYS A 229 0.25 -5.82 -6.83
CA CYS A 229 1.29 -5.79 -7.86
C CYS A 229 1.56 -7.20 -8.42
N PRO A 230 1.46 -7.42 -9.75
CA PRO A 230 1.78 -8.73 -10.35
C PRO A 230 3.21 -9.21 -10.10
N VAL A 231 4.12 -8.26 -9.92
CA VAL A 231 5.56 -8.51 -9.75
C VAL A 231 6.05 -8.09 -8.36
N LYS A 232 5.11 -7.85 -7.43
CA LYS A 232 5.35 -7.55 -6.01
C LYS A 232 6.39 -6.44 -5.73
N VAL A 233 6.44 -5.38 -6.55
CA VAL A 233 7.34 -4.22 -6.34
C VAL A 233 7.14 -3.64 -4.94
N ASP A 234 8.21 -3.55 -4.17
CA ASP A 234 8.19 -2.95 -2.83
C ASP A 234 8.22 -1.42 -2.87
N SER A 235 7.10 -0.83 -3.31
CA SER A 235 6.95 0.64 -3.38
C SER A 235 7.05 1.29 -2.00
N ALA A 236 6.65 0.58 -0.94
CA ALA A 236 6.76 1.06 0.43
C ALA A 236 8.22 1.13 0.87
N GLY A 237 9.01 0.08 0.61
CA GLY A 237 10.45 0.04 0.85
C GLY A 237 11.22 1.10 0.06
N ILE A 238 10.87 1.33 -1.21
CA ILE A 238 11.40 2.43 -2.03
C ILE A 238 11.08 3.79 -1.38
N SER A 239 9.82 4.02 -0.98
CA SER A 239 9.42 5.27 -0.33
C SER A 239 10.21 5.50 0.96
N ARG A 240 10.35 4.47 1.80
CA ARG A 240 11.13 4.53 3.04
C ARG A 240 12.59 4.87 2.77
N ARG A 241 13.24 4.23 1.79
CA ARG A 241 14.64 4.52 1.43
C ARG A 241 14.84 5.96 0.96
N LEU A 242 13.89 6.50 0.20
CA LEU A 242 13.92 7.88 -0.24
C LEU A 242 13.78 8.83 0.97
N ARG A 243 12.86 8.56 1.89
CA ARG A 243 12.77 9.34 3.14
C ARG A 243 14.05 9.28 3.96
N SER A 244 14.72 8.13 4.06
CA SER A 244 16.02 8.03 4.73
C SER A 244 17.04 9.00 4.14
N LYS A 245 17.15 9.06 2.80
CA LYS A 245 18.02 10.02 2.12
C LYS A 245 17.61 11.48 2.39
N SER A 246 16.31 11.75 2.47
CA SER A 246 15.78 13.08 2.81
C SER A 246 16.20 13.48 4.22
N ILE A 247 16.09 12.56 5.19
CA ILE A 247 16.46 12.80 6.59
C ILE A 247 17.97 12.95 6.76
N GLU A 248 18.78 12.12 6.09
CA GLU A 248 20.26 12.25 6.04
C GLU A 248 20.69 13.65 5.56
N ARG A 249 19.87 14.31 4.71
CA ARG A 249 20.09 15.68 4.21
C ARG A 249 19.48 16.78 5.10
N GLY A 250 18.86 16.42 6.22
CA GLY A 250 18.17 17.36 7.10
C GLY A 250 16.87 17.92 6.52
N ILE A 251 16.30 17.30 5.48
CA ILE A 251 15.04 17.69 4.86
C ILE A 251 13.94 16.77 5.38
N VAL A 252 13.24 17.22 6.42
CA VAL A 252 12.18 16.45 7.08
C VAL A 252 10.98 17.37 7.33
N PRO A 253 9.73 16.92 7.10
CA PRO A 253 8.56 17.67 7.54
C PRO A 253 8.66 18.00 9.04
N SER A 254 8.41 19.25 9.41
CA SER A 254 8.71 19.76 10.77
C SER A 254 8.09 18.91 11.88
N LYS A 255 6.81 18.57 11.77
CA LYS A 255 6.11 17.71 12.75
C LYS A 255 6.67 16.30 12.81
N VAL A 256 7.17 15.76 11.70
CA VAL A 256 7.85 14.46 11.68
C VAL A 256 9.18 14.56 12.42
N GLY A 257 9.95 15.63 12.19
CA GLY A 257 11.18 15.90 12.93
C GLY A 257 10.93 15.98 14.44
N GLU A 258 9.93 16.73 14.88
CA GLU A 258 9.52 16.82 16.29
C GLU A 258 9.17 15.45 16.88
N MET A 259 8.38 14.64 16.16
CA MET A 259 8.03 13.29 16.58
C MET A 259 9.26 12.38 16.74
N LEU A 260 10.21 12.42 15.79
CA LEU A 260 11.45 11.64 15.86
C LEU A 260 12.34 12.08 17.04
N GLU A 261 12.45 13.39 17.28
CA GLU A 261 13.13 13.92 18.45
C GLU A 261 12.48 13.47 19.76
N ASN A 262 11.15 13.46 19.81
CA ASN A 262 10.40 13.00 20.98
C ASN A 262 10.66 11.52 21.26
N ILE A 263 10.68 10.67 20.22
CA ILE A 263 11.03 9.26 20.35
C ILE A 263 12.44 9.13 20.94
N TYR A 264 13.42 9.87 20.44
CA TYR A 264 14.79 9.82 20.94
C TYR A 264 14.92 10.26 22.41
N LYS A 265 14.34 11.41 22.76
CA LYS A 265 14.47 12.05 24.08
C LYS A 265 13.62 11.38 25.16
N TYR A 266 12.37 11.09 24.85
CA TYR A 266 11.38 10.61 25.82
C TYR A 266 11.07 9.13 25.70
N GLY A 267 11.50 8.47 24.61
CA GLY A 267 11.14 7.09 24.32
C GLY A 267 9.68 6.93 23.87
N ASN A 268 9.03 8.01 23.41
CA ASN A 268 7.68 7.98 22.85
C ASN A 268 7.43 9.18 21.91
N PRO A 269 6.58 9.03 20.89
CA PRO A 269 6.29 10.09 19.91
C PRO A 269 5.55 11.31 20.47
N PHE A 270 4.89 11.19 21.62
CA PHE A 270 4.11 12.26 22.25
C PHE A 270 4.97 13.27 23.04
N GLY A 271 6.26 12.99 23.26
CA GLY A 271 7.13 13.84 24.08
C GLY A 271 6.76 13.84 25.57
N LEU A 272 5.99 12.83 26.03
CA LEU A 272 5.51 12.76 27.40
C LEU A 272 6.55 12.11 28.34
N PRO A 273 6.61 12.49 29.63
CA PRO A 273 7.53 11.88 30.59
C PRO A 273 7.27 10.37 30.76
N ARG A 274 8.35 9.59 30.92
CA ARG A 274 8.29 8.12 31.09
C ARG A 274 7.42 7.67 32.27
N ALA A 275 7.40 8.43 33.36
CA ALA A 275 6.56 8.16 34.53
C ALA A 275 5.07 8.04 34.18
N LYS A 276 4.60 8.79 33.17
CA LYS A 276 3.19 8.79 32.75
C LYS A 276 2.78 7.52 32.00
N ARG A 277 3.74 6.75 31.47
CA ARG A 277 3.49 5.63 30.55
C ARG A 277 2.60 4.53 31.11
N SER A 278 2.50 4.46 32.43
CA SER A 278 1.73 3.42 33.10
C SER A 278 0.72 3.90 34.13
N GLU A 279 0.39 5.19 34.11
CA GLU A 279 -0.65 5.77 34.96
C GLU A 279 -2.01 5.08 34.72
N TRP A 280 -2.32 4.74 33.45
CA TRP A 280 -3.54 4.04 33.07
C TRP A 280 -3.72 2.67 33.74
N ALA A 281 -2.61 2.04 34.13
CA ALA A 281 -2.59 0.68 34.65
C ALA A 281 -3.03 0.60 36.12
N GLY A 282 -2.87 1.70 36.87
CA GLY A 282 -3.11 1.75 38.31
C GLY A 282 -2.33 0.68 39.09
N ASN A 283 -2.90 0.21 40.20
CA ASN A 283 -2.27 -0.80 41.07
C ASN A 283 -2.70 -2.25 40.76
N ASN A 284 -3.69 -2.44 39.88
CA ASN A 284 -4.29 -3.75 39.63
C ASN A 284 -3.59 -4.54 38.52
N ILE A 285 -2.74 -3.89 37.74
CA ILE A 285 -2.04 -4.51 36.61
C ILE A 285 -0.58 -4.79 37.01
N PRO A 286 -0.13 -6.06 36.97
CA PRO A 286 1.20 -6.45 37.41
C PRO A 286 2.32 -5.85 36.56
N ARG A 287 3.45 -5.54 37.21
CA ARG A 287 4.71 -5.18 36.55
C ARG A 287 5.47 -6.43 36.16
N PHE A 288 6.03 -6.45 34.96
CA PHE A 288 6.84 -7.57 34.49
C PHE A 288 8.08 -7.77 35.37
N LYS A 289 8.34 -9.03 35.72
CA LYS A 289 9.46 -9.51 36.55
C LYS A 289 9.82 -10.92 36.07
N ASN A 290 11.02 -11.41 36.39
CA ASN A 290 11.54 -12.69 35.87
C ASN A 290 10.69 -13.94 36.21
N ASN A 291 9.73 -13.84 37.14
CA ASN A 291 8.81 -14.93 37.49
C ASN A 291 7.47 -14.88 36.73
N ILE A 292 7.31 -13.92 35.82
CA ILE A 292 6.12 -13.73 34.99
C ILE A 292 6.38 -14.31 33.61
N GLU A 293 5.43 -15.08 33.09
CA GLU A 293 5.62 -15.84 31.85
C GLU A 293 5.54 -14.97 30.60
N ILE A 294 4.67 -13.95 30.63
CA ILE A 294 4.29 -13.19 29.44
C ILE A 294 4.47 -11.69 29.66
N LEU A 295 5.22 -11.07 28.76
CA LEU A 295 5.29 -9.61 28.66
C LEU A 295 4.10 -9.11 27.83
N PHE A 296 3.23 -8.31 28.43
CA PHE A 296 2.28 -7.50 27.68
C PHE A 296 2.95 -6.17 27.29
N TYR A 297 3.33 -6.06 26.02
CA TYR A 297 3.91 -4.86 25.43
C TYR A 297 2.80 -3.92 24.96
N VAL A 298 2.64 -2.82 25.67
CA VAL A 298 1.46 -1.94 25.56
C VAL A 298 1.55 -1.04 24.33
N GLY A 299 2.76 -0.61 23.99
CA GLY A 299 3.04 0.36 22.92
C GLY A 299 2.70 1.80 23.31
N ASP A 300 3.06 2.74 22.44
CA ASP A 300 2.91 4.18 22.71
C ASP A 300 1.44 4.61 22.78
N MET A 301 0.62 4.21 21.81
CA MET A 301 -0.81 4.56 21.79
C MET A 301 -1.54 4.03 23.02
N GLY A 302 -1.39 2.73 23.34
CA GLY A 302 -2.03 2.12 24.51
C GLY A 302 -1.57 2.72 25.83
N SER A 303 -0.38 3.32 25.87
CA SER A 303 0.17 3.94 27.08
C SER A 303 -0.28 5.37 27.30
N PHE A 304 -0.44 6.16 26.23
CA PHE A 304 -0.62 7.62 26.34
C PHE A 304 -1.94 8.16 25.78
N HIS A 305 -2.55 7.51 24.78
CA HIS A 305 -3.77 8.02 24.17
C HIS A 305 -5.01 7.50 24.92
N PRO A 306 -5.90 8.36 25.47
CA PRO A 306 -7.01 7.94 26.34
C PRO A 306 -7.90 6.85 25.73
N ARG A 307 -8.22 6.98 24.45
CA ARG A 307 -9.05 5.98 23.76
C ARG A 307 -8.38 4.61 23.64
N ALA A 308 -7.07 4.59 23.38
CA ALA A 308 -6.30 3.36 23.26
C ALA A 308 -5.95 2.76 24.63
N GLN A 309 -5.85 3.59 25.68
CA GLN A 309 -5.75 3.12 27.06
C GLN A 309 -6.97 2.28 27.47
N ALA A 310 -8.17 2.60 26.97
CA ALA A 310 -9.36 1.78 27.22
C ALA A 310 -9.23 0.35 26.63
N ALA A 311 -8.66 0.21 25.44
CA ALA A 311 -8.34 -1.08 24.84
C ALA A 311 -7.23 -1.81 25.63
N ALA A 312 -6.14 -1.11 25.98
CA ALA A 312 -5.06 -1.66 26.79
C ALA A 312 -5.55 -2.20 28.14
N LYS A 313 -6.42 -1.44 28.81
CA LYS A 313 -7.07 -1.82 30.08
C LYS A 313 -8.00 -3.00 29.89
N SER A 314 -8.76 -3.05 28.80
CA SER A 314 -9.66 -4.17 28.52
C SER A 314 -8.90 -5.48 28.32
N LEU A 315 -7.83 -5.45 27.53
CA LEU A 315 -6.96 -6.60 27.35
C LEU A 315 -6.29 -7.03 28.66
N ALA A 316 -5.73 -6.10 29.43
CA ALA A 316 -5.09 -6.39 30.71
C ALA A 316 -6.08 -7.08 31.67
N GLU A 317 -7.30 -6.56 31.79
CA GLU A 317 -8.33 -7.17 32.63
C GLU A 317 -8.75 -8.56 32.13
N ILE A 318 -8.86 -8.78 30.81
CA ILE A 318 -9.13 -10.13 30.25
C ILE A 318 -8.04 -11.12 30.66
N LEU A 319 -6.77 -10.74 30.54
CA LEU A 319 -5.63 -11.59 30.91
C LEU A 319 -5.64 -11.92 32.40
N LEU A 320 -5.96 -10.94 33.26
CA LEU A 320 -6.09 -11.13 34.70
C LEU A 320 -7.25 -12.10 35.04
N LEU A 321 -8.42 -11.90 34.42
CA LEU A 321 -9.59 -12.76 34.62
C LEU A 321 -9.38 -14.19 34.11
N SER A 322 -8.48 -14.37 33.13
CA SER A 322 -8.15 -15.67 32.55
C SER A 322 -7.04 -16.41 33.31
N GLY A 323 -6.55 -15.85 34.43
CA GLY A 323 -5.50 -16.45 35.25
C GLY A 323 -4.13 -16.53 34.56
N ILE A 324 -3.88 -15.68 33.55
CA ILE A 324 -2.63 -15.66 32.81
C ILE A 324 -1.56 -14.90 33.62
N SER A 325 -0.38 -15.48 33.75
CA SER A 325 0.78 -14.81 34.37
C SER A 325 1.40 -13.83 33.38
N TYR A 326 0.94 -12.58 33.42
CA TYR A 326 1.44 -11.50 32.56
C TYR A 326 1.94 -10.30 33.38
N GLY A 327 2.68 -9.40 32.73
CA GLY A 327 3.07 -8.12 33.31
C GLY A 327 3.47 -7.10 32.26
N ILE A 328 3.41 -5.82 32.61
CA ILE A 328 3.83 -4.70 31.75
C ILE A 328 5.18 -4.13 32.20
N LEU A 329 5.97 -3.58 31.28
CA LEU A 329 7.25 -2.95 31.61
C LEU A 329 7.10 -1.61 32.35
N GLY A 330 5.96 -0.95 32.19
CA GLY A 330 5.70 0.34 32.81
C GLY A 330 6.62 1.44 32.29
N GLU A 331 7.28 2.16 33.19
CA GLU A 331 8.20 3.25 32.84
C GLU A 331 9.45 2.79 32.08
N LYS A 332 9.75 1.48 32.14
CA LYS A 332 10.85 0.87 31.39
C LYS A 332 10.51 0.64 29.92
N GLU A 333 9.24 0.62 29.54
CA GLU A 333 8.86 0.42 28.13
C GLU A 333 9.27 1.64 27.30
N ASN A 334 9.95 1.43 26.17
CA ASN A 334 10.18 2.48 25.18
C ASN A 334 9.25 2.31 23.97
N CYS A 335 9.30 3.25 23.04
CA CYS A 335 8.76 3.08 21.70
C CYS A 335 9.37 1.83 21.05
N SER A 336 8.56 1.07 20.30
CA SER A 336 9.03 -0.11 19.57
C SER A 336 9.97 0.24 18.41
N GLY A 337 10.00 1.50 18.00
CA GLY A 337 10.70 1.99 16.82
C GLY A 337 9.91 1.85 15.52
N SER A 338 8.63 1.42 15.56
CA SER A 338 7.80 1.28 14.35
C SER A 338 7.75 2.55 13.51
N GLU A 339 7.51 3.70 14.15
CA GLU A 339 7.36 4.98 13.49
C GLU A 339 8.68 5.41 12.83
N ALA A 340 9.80 5.24 13.54
CA ALA A 340 11.13 5.52 13.00
C ALA A 340 11.44 4.64 11.78
N TYR A 341 11.10 3.34 11.84
CA TYR A 341 11.26 2.42 10.72
C TYR A 341 10.41 2.84 9.52
N GLU A 342 9.11 3.10 9.71
CA GLU A 342 8.17 3.45 8.63
C GLU A 342 8.53 4.79 7.95
N ILE A 343 9.02 5.75 8.73
CA ILE A 343 9.51 7.05 8.24
C ILE A 343 10.88 6.94 7.57
N GLY A 344 11.66 5.90 7.87
CA GLY A 344 12.98 5.69 7.30
C GLY A 344 14.12 6.30 8.10
N GLU A 345 13.87 6.68 9.36
CA GLU A 345 14.94 7.10 10.28
C GLU A 345 15.63 5.86 10.87
N THR A 346 16.59 5.34 10.10
CA THR A 346 17.18 4.02 10.33
C THR A 346 18.02 3.97 11.61
N GLY A 347 18.76 5.06 11.91
CA GLY A 347 19.60 5.12 13.11
C GLY A 347 18.76 5.11 14.39
N LEU A 348 17.68 5.89 14.43
CA LEU A 348 16.77 5.87 15.57
C LEU A 348 16.05 4.54 15.74
N PHE A 349 15.67 3.89 14.63
CA PHE A 349 15.07 2.56 14.70
C PHE A 349 16.02 1.54 15.32
N GLU A 350 17.27 1.50 14.86
CA GLU A 350 18.30 0.61 15.44
C GLU A 350 18.50 0.88 16.94
N GLU A 351 18.59 2.15 17.34
CA GLU A 351 18.75 2.53 18.75
C GLU A 351 17.56 2.06 19.61
N MET A 352 16.32 2.23 19.13
CA MET A 352 15.13 1.76 19.85
C MET A 352 15.09 0.23 19.93
N ALA A 353 15.42 -0.46 18.85
CA ALA A 353 15.47 -1.92 18.82
C ALA A 353 16.49 -2.45 19.83
N ARG A 354 17.74 -1.94 19.82
CA ARG A 354 18.80 -2.35 20.76
C ARG A 354 18.41 -2.13 22.22
N ARG A 355 17.92 -0.93 22.57
CA ARG A 355 17.47 -0.64 23.94
C ARG A 355 16.35 -1.57 24.41
N ASN A 356 15.40 -1.88 23.54
CA ASN A 356 14.31 -2.79 23.90
C ASN A 356 14.80 -4.23 24.04
N ILE A 357 15.69 -4.70 23.16
CA ILE A 357 16.33 -6.03 23.26
C ILE A 357 17.08 -6.15 24.59
N GLU A 358 17.90 -5.17 24.95
CA GLU A 358 18.64 -5.16 26.22
C GLU A 358 17.70 -5.28 27.44
N ILE A 359 16.57 -4.58 27.42
CA ILE A 359 15.57 -4.66 28.49
C ILE A 359 14.91 -6.04 28.54
N PHE A 360 14.56 -6.60 27.38
CA PHE A 360 13.90 -7.90 27.28
C PHE A 360 14.83 -9.02 27.76
N GLU A 361 16.10 -8.99 27.35
CA GLU A 361 17.12 -9.95 27.79
C GLU A 361 17.42 -9.82 29.29
N ALA A 362 17.57 -8.60 29.80
CA ALA A 362 17.82 -8.36 31.23
C ALA A 362 16.69 -8.88 32.13
N LEU A 363 15.46 -9.00 31.60
CA LEU A 363 14.28 -9.49 32.31
C LEU A 363 13.92 -10.96 31.98
N ASP A 364 14.76 -11.67 31.21
CA ASP A 364 14.50 -13.04 30.70
C ASP A 364 13.12 -13.16 30.02
N VAL A 365 12.73 -12.17 29.21
CA VAL A 365 11.46 -12.18 28.47
C VAL A 365 11.50 -13.25 27.38
N LYS A 366 10.57 -14.20 27.45
CA LYS A 366 10.45 -15.29 26.47
C LYS A 366 9.30 -15.08 25.50
N LYS A 367 8.13 -14.72 26.02
CA LYS A 367 6.91 -14.50 25.26
C LYS A 367 6.42 -13.06 25.41
N ILE A 368 6.11 -12.43 24.28
CA ILE A 368 5.64 -11.05 24.18
C ILE A 368 4.27 -11.05 23.49
N ILE A 369 3.30 -10.40 24.11
CA ILE A 369 2.03 -10.08 23.48
C ILE A 369 1.99 -8.59 23.24
N THR A 370 1.74 -8.16 22.01
CA THR A 370 1.65 -6.73 21.67
C THR A 370 0.19 -6.30 21.50
N LEU A 371 -0.17 -5.12 22.01
CA LEU A 371 -1.47 -4.50 21.71
C LEU A 371 -1.58 -4.01 20.26
N SER A 372 -0.47 -3.55 19.68
CA SER A 372 -0.44 -2.91 18.36
C SER A 372 0.20 -3.81 17.30
N PRO A 373 -0.44 -3.98 16.13
CA PRO A 373 0.17 -4.63 14.97
C PRO A 373 1.46 -3.98 14.48
N HIS A 374 1.69 -2.69 14.76
CA HIS A 374 2.92 -2.00 14.38
C HIS A 374 4.11 -2.49 15.22
N SER A 375 3.90 -2.59 16.55
CA SER A 375 4.90 -3.15 17.48
C SER A 375 5.12 -4.63 17.20
N TYR A 376 4.04 -5.38 16.97
CA TYR A 376 4.11 -6.77 16.52
C TYR A 376 5.03 -6.93 15.31
N ASN A 377 4.81 -6.12 14.27
CA ASN A 377 5.55 -6.22 13.02
C ASN A 377 7.06 -5.97 13.21
N VAL A 378 7.45 -4.93 13.94
CA VAL A 378 8.88 -4.62 14.08
C VAL A 378 9.62 -5.57 15.00
N ILE A 379 9.00 -5.96 16.13
CA ILE A 379 9.62 -6.89 17.06
C ILE A 379 9.74 -8.27 16.41
N ARG A 380 8.70 -8.72 15.68
CA ARG A 380 8.72 -10.04 15.01
C ARG A 380 9.70 -10.09 13.84
N ASN A 381 9.70 -9.09 12.97
CA ASN A 381 10.35 -9.20 11.66
C ASN A 381 11.73 -8.55 11.59
N PHE A 382 12.06 -7.61 12.47
CA PHE A 382 13.28 -6.79 12.34
C PHE A 382 14.19 -6.78 13.57
N TYR A 383 13.70 -7.12 14.77
CA TYR A 383 14.58 -7.17 15.95
C TYR A 383 15.64 -8.29 15.84
N GLY A 384 15.36 -9.32 15.05
CA GLY A 384 16.32 -10.41 14.75
C GLY A 384 17.61 -9.91 14.10
N ASP A 385 17.55 -8.85 13.30
CA ASP A 385 18.72 -8.24 12.66
C ASP A 385 19.69 -7.62 13.67
N PHE A 386 19.22 -7.34 14.90
CA PHE A 386 20.00 -6.78 16.00
C PHE A 386 20.26 -7.79 17.13
N GLY A 387 19.97 -9.08 16.91
CA GLY A 387 20.20 -10.17 17.86
C GLY A 387 18.99 -10.55 18.73
N GLY A 388 17.88 -9.81 18.66
CA GLY A 388 16.68 -10.07 19.45
C GLY A 388 15.91 -11.30 18.95
N LYS A 389 15.68 -12.28 19.83
CA LYS A 389 14.89 -13.49 19.52
C LYS A 389 13.83 -13.70 20.58
N PHE A 390 12.59 -13.39 20.23
CA PHE A 390 11.45 -13.47 21.15
C PHE A 390 10.28 -14.19 20.49
N ASP A 391 9.49 -14.93 21.27
CA ASP A 391 8.19 -15.43 20.82
C ASP A 391 7.19 -14.27 20.92
N VAL A 392 6.73 -13.76 19.78
CA VAL A 392 5.88 -12.56 19.71
C VAL A 392 4.56 -12.88 19.03
N GLU A 393 3.47 -12.56 19.70
CA GLU A 393 2.10 -12.67 19.17
C GLU A 393 1.38 -11.32 19.22
N HIS A 394 0.53 -11.06 18.24
CA HIS A 394 -0.47 -10.02 18.37
C HIS A 394 -1.55 -10.48 19.37
N TYR A 395 -2.11 -9.56 20.17
CA TYR A 395 -3.05 -9.95 21.22
C TYR A 395 -4.27 -10.74 20.73
N THR A 396 -4.73 -10.50 19.50
CA THR A 396 -5.85 -11.28 18.91
C THR A 396 -5.46 -12.73 18.64
N GLN A 397 -4.21 -13.01 18.27
CA GLN A 397 -3.75 -14.39 18.08
C GLN A 397 -3.74 -15.12 19.43
N PHE A 398 -3.20 -14.46 20.46
CA PHE A 398 -3.16 -15.01 21.81
C PHE A 398 -4.56 -15.21 22.40
N LEU A 399 -5.46 -14.23 22.28
CA LEU A 399 -6.84 -14.36 22.75
C LEU A 399 -7.58 -15.49 22.03
N TRP A 400 -7.37 -15.66 20.71
CA TRP A 400 -7.92 -16.78 19.98
C TRP A 400 -7.42 -18.12 20.54
N HIS A 401 -6.11 -18.27 20.79
CA HIS A 401 -5.57 -19.47 21.42
C HIS A 401 -6.20 -19.75 22.80
N LEU A 402 -6.49 -18.73 23.60
CA LEU A 402 -7.15 -18.92 24.90
C LEU A 402 -8.61 -19.37 24.76
N ILE A 403 -9.34 -18.85 23.76
CA ILE A 403 -10.73 -19.22 23.48
C ILE A 403 -10.79 -20.64 22.92
N GLU A 404 -9.95 -20.96 21.94
CA GLU A 404 -9.90 -22.26 21.27
C GLU A 404 -9.55 -23.38 22.27
N ASN A 405 -8.61 -23.13 23.19
CA ASN A 405 -8.25 -24.08 24.24
C ASN A 405 -9.24 -24.09 25.43
N GLY A 406 -10.34 -23.34 25.35
CA GLY A 406 -11.39 -23.30 26.36
C GLY A 406 -10.98 -22.65 27.69
N LYS A 407 -9.87 -21.90 27.74
CA LYS A 407 -9.51 -21.08 28.91
C LYS A 407 -10.42 -19.86 29.05
N ILE A 408 -10.77 -19.25 27.93
CA ILE A 408 -11.82 -18.23 27.85
C ILE A 408 -13.07 -18.91 27.30
N LYS A 409 -14.19 -18.80 28.02
CA LYS A 409 -15.50 -19.30 27.57
C LYS A 409 -16.50 -18.17 27.72
N PHE A 410 -17.36 -18.04 26.71
CA PHE A 410 -18.48 -17.12 26.73
C PHE A 410 -19.73 -17.86 27.20
N ASP A 411 -20.48 -17.24 28.11
CA ASP A 411 -21.76 -17.76 28.54
C ASP A 411 -22.77 -17.65 27.38
N ALA A 412 -23.64 -18.65 27.24
CA ALA A 412 -24.69 -18.67 26.22
C ALA A 412 -25.66 -17.49 26.38
N ASP A 413 -25.82 -16.99 27.61
CA ASP A 413 -26.71 -15.88 27.94
C ASP A 413 -26.03 -14.51 27.77
N ALA A 414 -24.71 -14.46 27.60
CA ALA A 414 -23.93 -13.23 27.39
C ALA A 414 -24.02 -12.69 25.95
N LYS A 415 -25.23 -12.57 25.41
CA LYS A 415 -25.47 -12.20 24.01
C LYS A 415 -25.13 -10.74 23.72
N ILE A 416 -24.37 -10.53 22.64
CA ILE A 416 -24.15 -9.21 22.03
C ILE A 416 -24.91 -9.20 20.70
N ASN A 417 -26.18 -8.78 20.71
CA ASN A 417 -27.05 -8.76 19.54
C ASN A 417 -26.75 -7.55 18.63
N GLU A 418 -25.54 -7.49 18.09
CA GLU A 418 -25.08 -6.40 17.24
C GLU A 418 -24.56 -6.92 15.91
N VAL A 419 -24.76 -6.13 14.85
CA VAL A 419 -24.13 -6.35 13.55
C VAL A 419 -22.74 -5.73 13.59
N ILE A 420 -21.71 -6.57 13.46
CA ILE A 420 -20.32 -6.16 13.56
C ILE A 420 -19.63 -6.36 12.22
N ALA A 421 -18.92 -5.34 11.76
CA ALA A 421 -17.94 -5.46 10.68
C ALA A 421 -16.52 -5.43 11.27
N TYR A 422 -15.55 -6.02 10.58
CA TYR A 422 -14.14 -5.98 10.99
C TYR A 422 -13.29 -5.14 10.03
N HIS A 423 -12.46 -4.25 10.59
CA HIS A 423 -11.42 -3.55 9.86
C HIS A 423 -10.09 -4.32 9.95
N ASP A 424 -9.63 -4.88 8.83
CA ASP A 424 -8.30 -5.49 8.73
C ASP A 424 -7.17 -4.44 8.78
N PRO A 425 -6.35 -4.37 9.85
CA PRO A 425 -5.27 -3.41 9.93
C PRO A 425 -4.07 -3.85 9.10
N CYS A 426 -3.43 -2.88 8.43
CA CYS A 426 -2.39 -3.14 7.43
C CYS A 426 -1.24 -4.03 7.95
N PHE A 427 -0.76 -3.76 9.16
CA PHE A 427 0.39 -4.46 9.73
C PHE A 427 0.07 -5.86 10.26
N LEU A 428 -1.18 -6.16 10.62
CA LEU A 428 -1.57 -7.52 10.99
C LEU A 428 -1.80 -8.36 9.72
N GLY A 429 -2.55 -7.80 8.78
CA GLY A 429 -2.88 -8.43 7.51
C GLY A 429 -1.74 -8.40 6.50
N ARG A 430 -1.63 -7.33 5.70
CA ARG A 430 -0.71 -7.28 4.55
C ARG A 430 0.77 -7.47 4.88
N TRP A 431 1.20 -7.12 6.09
CA TRP A 431 2.60 -7.33 6.49
C TRP A 431 2.86 -8.71 7.11
N ASN A 432 1.89 -9.31 7.81
CA ASN A 432 2.12 -10.51 8.61
C ASN A 432 1.20 -11.70 8.31
N GLY A 433 0.26 -11.55 7.36
CA GLY A 433 -0.64 -12.59 6.88
C GLY A 433 -1.74 -13.01 7.85
N GLU A 434 -1.97 -12.27 8.94
CA GLU A 434 -2.97 -12.63 9.95
C GLU A 434 -4.30 -11.92 9.69
N TYR A 435 -5.34 -12.71 9.46
CA TYR A 435 -6.70 -12.25 9.18
C TYR A 435 -7.78 -13.00 9.96
N GLU A 436 -7.50 -14.20 10.45
CA GLU A 436 -8.54 -15.11 10.92
C GLU A 436 -8.70 -15.06 12.43
N ALA A 437 -7.63 -14.90 13.23
CA ALA A 437 -7.74 -14.83 14.68
C ALA A 437 -8.74 -13.74 15.16
N PRO A 438 -8.71 -12.49 14.62
CA PRO A 438 -9.71 -11.47 14.94
C PRO A 438 -11.16 -11.92 14.63
N ARG A 439 -11.37 -12.53 13.46
CA ARG A 439 -12.70 -12.99 13.01
C ARG A 439 -13.20 -14.15 13.85
N ASN A 440 -12.33 -15.09 14.17
CA ASN A 440 -12.67 -16.27 14.97
C ASN A 440 -13.06 -15.89 16.39
N ILE A 441 -12.37 -14.90 17.00
CA ILE A 441 -12.80 -14.31 18.27
C ILE A 441 -14.22 -13.78 18.16
N LEU A 442 -14.51 -12.92 17.19
CA LEU A 442 -15.84 -12.31 17.04
C LEU A 442 -16.94 -13.35 16.80
N ARG A 443 -16.68 -14.38 15.98
CA ARG A 443 -17.63 -15.48 15.71
C ARG A 443 -17.88 -16.36 16.93
N SER A 444 -16.94 -16.44 17.86
CA SER A 444 -17.07 -17.27 19.06
C SER A 444 -17.96 -16.65 20.14
N ILE A 445 -18.28 -15.36 20.04
CA ILE A 445 -19.10 -14.66 21.02
C ILE A 445 -20.59 -14.79 20.64
N PRO A 446 -21.45 -15.31 21.54
CA PRO A 446 -22.88 -15.48 21.25
C PRO A 446 -23.59 -14.16 20.89
N GLY A 447 -24.47 -14.23 19.89
CA GLY A 447 -25.32 -13.11 19.45
C GLY A 447 -24.70 -12.19 18.40
N ILE A 448 -23.37 -12.21 18.22
CA ILE A 448 -22.70 -11.36 17.23
C ILE A 448 -23.07 -11.81 15.81
N HIS A 449 -23.52 -10.88 14.98
CA HIS A 449 -23.68 -11.08 13.54
C HIS A 449 -22.50 -10.44 12.80
N LEU A 450 -21.46 -11.21 12.51
CA LEU A 450 -20.28 -10.72 11.79
C LEU A 450 -20.56 -10.63 10.29
N ILE A 451 -20.42 -9.44 9.71
CA ILE A 451 -20.47 -9.19 8.27
C ILE A 451 -19.09 -8.84 7.72
N GLU A 452 -18.83 -9.23 6.47
CA GLU A 452 -17.63 -8.81 5.73
C GLU A 452 -17.93 -7.57 4.89
N LEU A 453 -17.01 -6.61 4.93
CA LEU A 453 -17.05 -5.45 4.04
C LEU A 453 -16.57 -5.84 2.65
N GLU A 454 -16.98 -5.09 1.62
CA GLU A 454 -16.59 -5.34 0.22
C GLU A 454 -15.07 -5.40 0.07
N ARG A 455 -14.37 -4.47 0.72
CA ARG A 455 -12.91 -4.45 0.82
C ARG A 455 -12.50 -5.04 2.16
N ASN A 456 -12.18 -6.33 2.19
CA ASN A 456 -11.67 -7.03 3.36
C ASN A 456 -10.30 -7.67 3.09
N LYS A 457 -9.69 -8.21 4.14
CA LYS A 457 -8.40 -8.91 4.11
C LYS A 457 -7.31 -8.09 3.41
N GLU A 458 -6.59 -8.66 2.45
CA GLU A 458 -5.54 -7.99 1.68
C GLU A 458 -6.06 -6.75 0.92
N ASN A 459 -7.34 -6.73 0.55
CA ASN A 459 -8.01 -5.64 -0.17
C ASN A 459 -8.56 -4.53 0.75
N SER A 460 -8.48 -4.68 2.07
CA SER A 460 -8.98 -3.70 3.05
C SER A 460 -8.38 -2.31 2.88
N LEU A 461 -9.17 -1.25 3.08
CA LEU A 461 -8.66 0.12 3.12
C LEU A 461 -7.73 0.35 4.32
N CYS A 462 -6.73 1.19 4.12
CA CYS A 462 -5.90 1.72 5.21
C CYS A 462 -6.74 2.65 6.10
N CYS A 463 -6.45 2.74 7.40
CA CYS A 463 -7.05 3.77 8.26
C CYS A 463 -6.39 5.16 8.11
N GLY A 464 -5.28 5.28 7.39
CA GLY A 464 -4.55 6.55 7.25
C GLY A 464 -3.48 6.83 8.31
N GLY A 465 -3.44 6.09 9.42
CA GLY A 465 -2.58 6.40 10.57
C GLY A 465 -1.11 5.96 10.53
N GLY A 466 -0.70 5.09 9.60
CA GLY A 466 0.69 4.60 9.45
C GLY A 466 1.67 5.71 9.03
N SER A 467 2.99 5.44 8.97
CA SER A 467 4.04 6.44 8.71
C SER A 467 4.02 7.65 9.66
N GLY A 468 3.60 7.45 10.91
CA GLY A 468 3.50 8.54 11.91
C GLY A 468 2.28 9.47 11.75
N ASN A 469 1.40 9.24 10.78
CA ASN A 469 0.24 10.10 10.49
C ASN A 469 -0.72 10.26 11.67
N CYS A 470 -0.86 9.23 12.50
CA CYS A 470 -1.66 9.31 13.73
C CYS A 470 -1.09 10.28 14.79
N TYR A 471 0.16 10.73 14.66
CA TYR A 471 0.79 11.69 15.57
C TYR A 471 0.90 13.08 14.96
N VAL A 472 1.20 13.16 13.65
CA VAL A 472 1.54 14.42 12.99
C VAL A 472 0.40 14.97 12.10
N GLY A 473 -0.66 14.20 11.92
CA GLY A 473 -1.76 14.46 10.99
C GLY A 473 -1.53 13.79 9.62
N PHE A 474 -2.62 13.66 8.86
CA PHE A 474 -2.66 12.94 7.58
C PHE A 474 -1.68 13.50 6.53
N GLY A 475 -1.07 12.61 5.73
CA GLY A 475 -0.01 12.93 4.78
C GLY A 475 1.29 13.44 5.40
N CYS A 476 1.66 13.01 6.61
CA CYS A 476 2.76 13.57 7.41
C CYS A 476 2.57 15.06 7.71
N GLY A 477 1.30 15.50 7.85
CA GLY A 477 0.91 16.90 7.97
C GLY A 477 0.93 17.69 6.65
N LEU A 478 1.13 17.03 5.51
CA LEU A 478 1.22 17.67 4.18
C LEU A 478 -0.08 17.59 3.36
N LEU A 479 -1.05 16.77 3.77
CA LEU A 479 -2.31 16.61 3.06
C LEU A 479 -3.44 17.35 3.78
N LEU A 480 -4.33 17.95 2.97
CA LEU A 480 -5.55 18.58 3.46
C LEU A 480 -6.60 17.51 3.76
N ASP A 481 -7.48 17.80 4.72
CA ASP A 481 -8.67 16.99 4.99
C ASP A 481 -9.54 16.90 3.73
N SER A 482 -9.99 15.69 3.41
CA SER A 482 -10.81 15.37 2.25
C SER A 482 -11.82 14.29 2.60
N GLU A 483 -13.00 14.32 1.99
CA GLU A 483 -13.98 13.24 2.12
C GLU A 483 -13.49 11.90 1.57
N TYR A 484 -12.42 11.92 0.76
CA TYR A 484 -11.74 10.76 0.20
C TYR A 484 -10.62 10.23 1.12
N ASN A 485 -10.45 10.78 2.32
CA ASN A 485 -9.54 10.20 3.31
C ASN A 485 -9.96 8.75 3.62
N PRO A 486 -8.99 7.85 3.79
CA PRO A 486 -9.28 6.42 3.75
C PRO A 486 -9.99 5.88 5.00
N ASP A 487 -9.81 6.52 6.14
CA ASP A 487 -10.63 6.35 7.35
C ASP A 487 -12.09 6.72 7.11
N ARG A 488 -12.36 7.90 6.52
CA ARG A 488 -13.72 8.39 6.20
C ARG A 488 -14.42 7.46 5.21
N MET A 489 -13.72 7.06 4.13
CA MET A 489 -14.23 6.08 3.18
C MET A 489 -14.55 4.74 3.84
N ARG A 490 -13.71 4.29 4.77
CA ARG A 490 -13.89 3.01 5.47
C ARG A 490 -15.05 3.03 6.44
N VAL A 491 -15.25 4.14 7.15
CA VAL A 491 -16.41 4.35 8.04
C VAL A 491 -17.71 4.36 7.24
N LYS A 492 -17.76 5.07 6.09
CA LYS A 492 -18.92 5.05 5.18
C LYS A 492 -19.21 3.64 4.66
N GLU A 493 -18.17 2.88 4.29
CA GLU A 493 -18.31 1.49 3.85
C GLU A 493 -18.94 0.60 4.94
N ALA A 494 -18.49 0.74 6.19
CA ALA A 494 -19.05 -0.01 7.31
C ALA A 494 -20.50 0.37 7.62
N TYR A 495 -20.81 1.67 7.64
CA TYR A 495 -22.16 2.18 7.86
C TYR A 495 -23.13 1.73 6.76
N ASN A 496 -22.74 1.85 5.49
CA ASN A 496 -23.56 1.43 4.35
C ASN A 496 -23.78 -0.09 4.30
N ALA A 497 -22.87 -0.88 4.86
CA ALA A 497 -23.03 -2.32 5.03
C ALA A 497 -23.97 -2.70 6.19
N GLY A 498 -24.44 -1.72 6.97
CA GLY A 498 -25.36 -1.92 8.09
C GLY A 498 -24.68 -2.33 9.40
N ALA A 499 -23.37 -2.10 9.55
CA ALA A 499 -22.68 -2.36 10.81
C ALA A 499 -23.09 -1.34 11.89
N GLY A 500 -23.45 -1.82 13.08
CA GLY A 500 -23.58 -0.99 14.29
C GLY A 500 -22.24 -0.81 15.00
N ILE A 501 -21.34 -1.79 14.85
CA ILE A 501 -19.98 -1.74 15.39
C ILE A 501 -18.97 -2.04 14.28
N LEU A 502 -17.94 -1.22 14.16
CA LEU A 502 -16.73 -1.54 13.38
C LEU A 502 -15.62 -1.95 14.35
N ALA A 503 -15.37 -3.26 14.41
CA ALA A 503 -14.33 -3.85 15.23
C ALA A 503 -12.94 -3.59 14.64
N VAL A 504 -11.99 -3.23 15.50
CA VAL A 504 -10.58 -2.99 15.13
C VAL A 504 -9.64 -3.83 16.01
N ALA A 505 -8.44 -4.06 15.50
CA ALA A 505 -7.37 -4.77 16.20
C ALA A 505 -6.07 -3.97 16.25
N CYS A 506 -6.15 -2.64 16.17
CA CYS A 506 -5.01 -1.75 16.14
C CYS A 506 -5.37 -0.43 16.84
N PRO A 507 -4.61 0.01 17.85
CA PRO A 507 -4.83 1.29 18.52
C PRO A 507 -4.82 2.50 17.58
N SER A 508 -3.97 2.50 16.55
CA SER A 508 -3.93 3.59 15.57
C SER A 508 -5.18 3.59 14.68
N CYS A 509 -5.67 2.40 14.26
CA CYS A 509 -6.93 2.31 13.52
C CYS A 509 -8.12 2.75 14.38
N LEU A 510 -8.11 2.41 15.67
CA LEU A 510 -9.15 2.79 16.61
C LEU A 510 -9.34 4.31 16.66
N ILE A 511 -8.23 5.04 16.80
CA ILE A 511 -8.25 6.51 16.88
C ILE A 511 -8.71 7.12 15.55
N MET A 512 -8.06 6.76 14.45
CA MET A 512 -8.35 7.33 13.13
C MET A 512 -9.82 7.10 12.71
N LEU A 513 -10.33 5.88 12.91
CA LEU A 513 -11.70 5.55 12.51
C LEU A 513 -12.73 6.18 13.45
N GLU A 514 -12.43 6.33 14.74
CA GLU A 514 -13.34 7.01 15.66
C GLU A 514 -13.44 8.50 15.34
N GLU A 515 -12.32 9.16 15.04
CA GLU A 515 -12.33 10.55 14.56
C GLU A 515 -13.14 10.67 13.26
N ALA A 516 -12.97 9.75 12.31
CA ALA A 516 -13.74 9.73 11.08
C ALA A 516 -15.25 9.53 11.28
N VAL A 517 -15.68 8.73 12.27
CA VAL A 517 -17.11 8.62 12.65
C VAL A 517 -17.67 9.97 13.08
N LYS A 518 -16.92 10.74 13.87
CA LYS A 518 -17.32 12.07 14.34
C LYS A 518 -17.40 13.05 13.16
N THR A 519 -16.38 13.05 12.31
CA THR A 519 -16.32 13.91 11.10
C THR A 519 -17.47 13.63 10.12
N GLU A 520 -17.91 12.37 10.00
CA GLU A 520 -19.04 11.99 9.14
C GLU A 520 -20.41 12.10 9.83
N GLY A 521 -20.46 12.51 11.10
CA GLY A 521 -21.71 12.65 11.85
C GLY A 521 -22.44 11.32 12.11
N LEU A 522 -21.71 10.22 12.18
CA LEU A 522 -22.24 8.85 12.33
C LEU A 522 -22.19 8.33 13.78
N GLU A 523 -21.90 9.19 14.74
CA GLU A 523 -21.67 8.86 16.16
C GLU A 523 -22.85 8.12 16.82
N ASN A 524 -24.08 8.34 16.34
CA ASN A 524 -25.29 7.70 16.84
C ASN A 524 -25.60 6.36 16.16
N ASN A 525 -24.85 5.98 15.11
CA ASN A 525 -25.16 4.85 14.25
C ASN A 525 -24.04 3.81 14.18
N LEU A 526 -22.78 4.24 14.28
CA LEU A 526 -21.62 3.36 14.18
C LEU A 526 -20.64 3.63 15.31
N ILE A 527 -20.28 2.58 16.05
CA ILE A 527 -19.31 2.64 17.14
C ILE A 527 -18.02 1.92 16.73
N ILE A 528 -16.87 2.52 17.00
CA ILE A 528 -15.57 1.85 16.82
C ILE A 528 -15.15 1.21 18.15
N MET A 529 -14.92 -0.10 18.12
CA MET A 529 -14.50 -0.86 19.31
C MET A 529 -13.27 -1.72 19.00
N ASP A 530 -12.31 -1.74 19.90
CA ASP A 530 -11.24 -2.72 19.85
C ASP A 530 -11.77 -4.11 20.24
N ILE A 531 -11.23 -5.17 19.63
CA ILE A 531 -11.67 -6.55 19.91
C ILE A 531 -11.55 -6.90 21.40
N SER A 532 -10.54 -6.37 22.12
CA SER A 532 -10.43 -6.59 23.57
C SER A 532 -11.60 -5.99 24.35
N GLU A 533 -12.19 -4.88 23.90
CA GLU A 533 -13.37 -4.28 24.54
C GLU A 533 -14.61 -5.14 24.31
N ILE A 534 -14.77 -5.68 23.09
CA ILE A 534 -15.87 -6.58 22.73
C ILE A 534 -15.79 -7.88 23.54
N VAL A 535 -14.61 -8.50 23.61
CA VAL A 535 -14.38 -9.71 24.42
C VAL A 535 -14.66 -9.44 25.89
N LYS A 536 -14.21 -8.32 26.43
CA LYS A 536 -14.46 -7.95 27.83
C LYS A 536 -15.94 -7.76 28.10
N LEU A 537 -16.66 -7.08 27.21
CA LEU A 537 -18.11 -6.89 27.32
C LEU A 537 -18.84 -8.24 27.38
N ALA A 538 -18.46 -9.18 26.52
CA ALA A 538 -19.00 -10.54 26.52
C ALA A 538 -18.72 -11.27 27.85
N LEU A 539 -17.50 -11.15 28.39
CA LEU A 539 -17.14 -11.78 29.67
C LEU A 539 -17.83 -11.14 30.89
N GLN A 540 -18.17 -9.85 30.84
CA GLN A 540 -18.87 -9.16 31.93
C GLN A 540 -20.36 -9.50 31.97
N LYS A 541 -21.01 -9.64 30.80
CA LYS A 541 -22.42 -10.06 30.73
C LYS A 541 -22.66 -11.47 31.29
N ALA A 542 -21.65 -12.33 31.27
CA ALA A 542 -21.71 -13.67 31.88
C ALA A 542 -21.69 -13.67 33.43
N ARG A 543 -21.35 -12.54 34.06
CA ARG A 543 -21.21 -12.43 35.53
C ARG A 543 -22.33 -11.61 36.19
N GLN A 544 -23.26 -11.08 35.40
CA GLN A 544 -24.49 -10.44 35.83
C GLN A 544 -25.63 -11.43 35.62
#